data_AF-A0A2D6MWM1-F1
#
_entry.id   AF-A0A2D6MWM1-F1
#
_cell.length_a   1.000
_cell.length_b   1.000
_cell.length_c   1.000
_cell.angle_alpha   90.00
_cell.angle_beta   90.00
_cell.angle_gamma   90.00
#
_symmetry.space_group_name_H-M   'P 1'
#
loop_
_entity.id
_entity.type
_entity.pdbx_description
1 polymer ?
#
loop_
_entity_poly.entity_id
_entity_poly.type
_entity_poly.pdbx_seq_one_letter_code
_entity_poly.pdbx_strand_id
1 'polypeptide(L)' 'MSQVSTRVPIMHQVALHEIETGPCEEPQSVTLLELIEAISEVSESEQEVVATVTSMLNSGRVRLSGNFRDTPVAKLCG' A
#
# COMPACT_ATOMS: atom_id res chain seq x y z
N MET A 1 -34.07 22.18 -49.01
CA MET A 1 -34.28 22.36 -47.56
C MET A 1 -32.98 22.01 -46.86
N SER A 2 -32.18 23.00 -46.45
CA SER A 2 -30.85 22.78 -45.84
C SER A 2 -30.96 22.70 -44.33
N GLN A 3 -30.51 21.60 -43.72
CA GLN A 3 -30.43 21.47 -42.27
C GLN A 3 -29.23 22.27 -41.74
N VAL A 4 -29.48 23.10 -40.73
CA VAL A 4 -28.44 23.74 -39.91
C VAL A 4 -28.06 22.74 -38.81
N SER A 5 -26.84 22.20 -38.90
CA SER A 5 -26.25 21.40 -37.83
C SER A 5 -25.45 22.31 -36.91
N THR A 6 -26.01 22.59 -35.73
CA THR A 6 -25.33 23.39 -34.71
C THR A 6 -24.40 22.47 -33.91
N ARG A 7 -23.10 22.53 -34.18
CA ARG A 7 -22.09 21.87 -33.32
C ARG A 7 -21.90 22.70 -32.06
N VAL A 8 -22.24 22.12 -30.91
CA VAL A 8 -21.96 22.73 -29.59
C VAL A 8 -20.55 22.34 -29.17
N PRO A 9 -19.63 23.28 -28.96
CA PRO A 9 -18.30 22.96 -28.45
C PRO A 9 -18.40 22.60 -26.96
N ILE A 10 -18.08 21.35 -26.59
CA ILE A 10 -17.99 20.93 -25.19
C ILE A 10 -16.62 21.40 -24.66
N MET A 11 -16.62 22.54 -23.95
CA MET A 11 -15.46 23.00 -23.19
C MET A 11 -15.25 22.04 -22.01
N HIS A 12 -14.21 21.21 -22.08
CA HIS A 12 -13.81 20.37 -20.95
C HIS A 12 -13.05 21.23 -19.95
N GLN A 13 -13.72 21.66 -18.89
CA GLN A 13 -13.06 22.29 -17.76
C GLN A 13 -12.53 21.19 -16.85
N VAL A 14 -11.21 20.95 -16.89
CA VAL A 14 -10.54 20.02 -15.98
C VAL A 14 -10.60 20.65 -14.59
N ALA A 15 -11.52 20.16 -13.75
CA ALA A 15 -11.50 20.48 -12.34
C ALA A 15 -10.37 19.68 -11.69
N LEU A 16 -9.19 20.29 -11.56
CA LEU A 16 -8.11 19.74 -10.74
C LEU A 16 -8.52 19.90 -9.28
N HIS A 17 -8.95 18.81 -8.65
CA HIS A 17 -9.09 18.78 -7.20
C HIS A 17 -7.70 18.52 -6.63
N GLU A 18 -7.06 19.57 -6.10
CA GLU A 18 -5.87 19.40 -5.26
C GLU A 18 -6.31 18.67 -4.00
N ILE A 19 -5.94 17.39 -3.91
CA ILE A 19 -6.06 16.63 -2.68
C ILE A 19 -4.95 17.16 -1.77
N GLU A 20 -5.31 17.90 -0.72
CA GLU A 20 -4.36 18.26 0.35
C GLU A 20 -3.87 16.96 1.01
N THR A 21 -2.78 16.40 0.50
CA THR A 21 -2.00 15.42 1.23
C THR A 21 -1.33 16.17 2.37
N GLY A 22 -1.85 16.00 3.59
CA GLY A 22 -1.20 16.49 4.81
C GLY A 22 0.26 16.05 4.90
N PRO A 23 1.06 16.63 5.81
CA PRO A 23 2.48 16.30 5.93
C PRO A 23 2.62 14.78 5.96
N CYS A 24 3.36 14.25 5.00
CA CYS A 24 3.60 12.83 4.83
C CYS A 24 4.34 12.38 6.09
N GLU A 25 3.60 11.86 7.09
CA GLU A 25 4.22 11.30 8.28
C GLU A 25 5.18 10.23 7.79
N GLU A 26 6.46 10.39 8.16
CA GLU A 26 7.46 9.42 7.78
C GLU A 26 7.01 8.05 8.30
N PRO A 27 6.98 7.01 7.45
CA PRO A 27 6.49 5.72 7.86
C PRO A 27 7.27 5.25 9.09
N GLN A 28 6.54 5.03 10.19
CA GLN A 28 7.14 4.61 11.45
C GLN A 28 7.85 3.27 11.26
N SER A 29 9.16 3.25 11.54
CA SER A 29 9.93 2.03 11.51
C SER A 29 9.69 1.25 12.80
N VAL A 30 9.20 0.03 12.68
CA VAL A 30 9.09 -0.94 13.78
C VAL A 30 10.02 -2.12 13.53
N THR A 31 10.37 -2.82 14.60
CA THR A 31 11.07 -4.09 14.49
C THR A 31 10.13 -5.18 13.96
N LEU A 32 10.71 -6.23 13.35
CA LEU A 32 9.92 -7.38 12.92
C LEU A 32 9.25 -8.09 14.10
N LEU A 33 9.87 -8.05 15.29
CA LEU A 33 9.31 -8.63 16.51
C LEU A 33 8.04 -7.89 16.95
N GLU A 34 8.08 -6.56 17.03
CA GLU A 34 6.90 -5.75 17.39
C GLU A 34 5.75 -5.98 16.42
N LEU A 35 6.04 -6.11 15.11
CA LEU A 35 5.02 -6.45 14.12
C LEU A 35 4.41 -7.83 14.37
N ILE A 36 5.24 -8.84 14.67
CA ILE A 36 4.78 -10.20 14.95
C ILE A 36 3.94 -10.23 16.23
N GLU A 37 4.35 -9.54 17.29
CA GLU A 37 3.61 -9.43 18.54
C GLU A 37 2.23 -8.81 18.31
N ALA A 38 2.16 -7.67 17.62
CA ALA A 38 0.89 -7.01 17.33
C ALA A 38 -0.07 -7.87 16.50
N ILE A 39 0.45 -8.63 15.54
CA ILE A 39 -0.37 -9.57 14.75
C ILE A 39 -0.80 -10.76 15.61
N SER A 40 0.08 -11.25 16.49
CA SER A 40 -0.22 -12.37 17.39
C SER A 40 -1.33 -12.04 18.39
N GLU A 41 -1.49 -10.80 18.81
CA GLU A 41 -2.57 -10.38 19.71
C GLU A 41 -3.96 -10.50 19.08
N VAL A 42 -4.05 -10.49 17.75
CA VAL A 42 -5.31 -10.51 16.99
C VAL A 42 -5.51 -11.77 16.14
N SER A 43 -4.56 -12.71 16.20
CA SER A 43 -4.59 -13.96 15.42
C SER A 43 -4.98 -15.15 16.30
N GLU A 44 -5.65 -16.15 15.73
CA GLU A 44 -6.09 -17.35 16.46
C GLU A 44 -5.04 -18.48 16.43
N SER A 45 -4.01 -18.37 15.57
CA SER A 45 -2.96 -19.38 15.43
C SER A 45 -1.63 -18.83 14.93
N GLU A 46 -0.54 -19.55 15.19
CA GLU A 46 0.79 -19.24 14.63
C GLU A 46 0.80 -19.28 13.10
N GLN A 47 0.00 -20.16 12.49
CA GLN A 47 -0.12 -20.23 11.03
C GLN A 47 -0.71 -18.93 10.45
N GLU A 48 -1.69 -18.33 11.12
CA GLU A 48 -2.27 -17.04 10.72
C GLU A 48 -1.29 -15.89 10.85
N VAL A 49 -0.50 -15.88 11.93
CA VAL A 49 0.56 -14.86 12.12
C VAL A 49 1.56 -14.92 10.96
N VAL A 50 2.08 -16.11 10.67
CA VAL A 50 3.06 -16.32 9.59
C VAL A 50 2.46 -15.97 8.23
N ALA A 51 1.24 -16.41 7.95
CA ALA A 51 0.56 -16.11 6.69
C ALA A 51 0.33 -14.60 6.50
N THR A 52 -0.07 -13.90 7.56
CA THR A 52 -0.32 -12.46 7.56
C THR A 52 0.97 -11.68 7.33
N VAL A 53 2.03 -11.95 8.10
CA VAL A 53 3.34 -11.30 7.93
C VAL A 53 3.90 -11.54 6.53
N THR A 54 3.81 -12.78 6.05
CA THR A 54 4.26 -13.16 4.70
C THR A 54 3.49 -12.39 3.62
N SER A 55 2.17 -12.27 3.77
CA SER A 55 1.32 -11.50 2.86
C SER A 55 1.69 -10.02 2.85
N MET A 56 1.92 -9.42 4.02
CA MET A 56 2.32 -8.01 4.15
C MET A 56 3.67 -7.73 3.51
N LEU A 57 4.64 -8.64 3.67
CA LEU A 57 5.96 -8.55 3.02
C LEU A 57 5.88 -8.71 1.51
N ASN A 58 5.18 -9.75 1.03
CA ASN A 58 5.05 -10.03 -0.40
C ASN A 58 4.25 -8.95 -1.15
N SER A 59 3.28 -8.32 -0.49
CA SER A 59 2.49 -7.22 -1.05
C SER A 59 3.18 -5.85 -0.96
N GLY A 60 4.31 -5.75 -0.25
CA GLY A 60 5.03 -4.49 -0.03
C GLY A 60 4.38 -3.55 1.00
N ARG A 61 3.34 -3.99 1.71
CA ARG A 61 2.75 -3.25 2.85
C ARG A 61 3.72 -3.11 4.01
N VAL A 62 4.59 -4.10 4.17
CA VAL A 62 5.73 -4.07 5.08
C VAL A 62 6.98 -4.28 4.24
N ARG A 63 8.04 -3.53 4.56
CA ARG A 63 9.34 -3.69 3.91
C ARG A 63 10.41 -3.81 4.98
N LEU A 64 11.22 -4.85 4.87
CA LEU A 64 12.38 -5.00 5.74
C LEU A 64 13.43 -3.95 5.39
N SER A 65 14.13 -3.47 6.41
CA SER A 65 15.17 -2.47 6.30
C SER A 65 16.56 -3.06 6.56
N GLY A 66 17.61 -2.30 6.22
CA GLY A 66 19.00 -2.73 6.42
C GLY A 66 19.42 -3.89 5.51
N ASN A 67 20.07 -4.91 6.09
CA ASN A 67 20.65 -6.03 5.34
C ASN A 67 19.62 -7.00 4.74
N PHE A 68 18.36 -6.88 5.13
CA PHE A 68 17.25 -7.70 4.63
C PHE A 68 16.39 -6.97 3.60
N ARG A 69 16.78 -5.75 3.22
CA ARG A 69 16.05 -4.96 2.23
C ARG A 69 16.03 -5.71 0.91
N ASP A 70 14.84 -5.81 0.31
CA ASP A 70 14.61 -6.51 -0.96
C ASP A 70 14.92 -8.02 -0.94
N THR A 71 15.20 -8.60 0.23
CA THR A 71 15.41 -10.04 0.39
C THR A 71 14.05 -10.75 0.39
N PRO A 72 13.83 -11.75 -0.47
CA PRO A 72 12.60 -12.53 -0.46
C PRO A 72 12.40 -13.24 0.89
N VAL A 73 11.18 -13.27 1.41
CA VAL A 73 10.88 -13.89 2.71
C VAL A 73 11.32 -15.35 2.77
N ALA A 74 11.23 -16.08 1.65
CA ALA A 74 11.67 -17.46 1.52
C ALA A 74 13.17 -17.68 1.78
N LYS A 75 14.00 -16.62 1.74
CA LYS A 75 15.44 -16.68 2.05
C LYS A 75 15.76 -16.34 3.50
N LEU A 76 14.76 -15.98 4.31
CA LEU A 76 14.94 -15.68 5.74
C LEU A 76 14.79 -16.92 6.62
N CYS A 77 14.07 -17.94 6.14
CA CYS A 77 13.92 -19.22 6.79
C CYS A 77 15.04 -20.16 6.34
N GLY A 78 16.22 -20.01 6.95
CA GLY A 78 17.39 -20.89 6.76
C GLY A 78 17.66 -21.72 8.00
#